data_AF-A0AAT9WHA3-F1
#
_entry.id   AF-A0AAT9WHA3-F1
#
_cell.length_a   1.000
_cell.length_b   1.000
_cell.length_c   1.000
_cell.angle_alpha   90.00
_cell.angle_beta   90.00
_cell.angle_gamma   90.00
#
_symmetry.space_group_name_H-M   'P 1'
#
loop_
_entity.id
_entity.type
_entity.pdbx_description
1 polymer ?
#
loop_
_entity_poly.entity_id
_entity_poly.type
_entity_poly.pdbx_seq_one_letter_code
_entity_poly.pdbx_strand_id
1 'polypeptide(L)' 'MNNLIEVDSLPEFDAAEFLDSPETIAAYLSEIILEDDAGLLASALGDIARAEGMTEIARKAGITREAL' A
#
# COMPACT_ATOMS: atom_id res chain seq x y z
N MET A 1 -34.93 9.82 -1.77
CA MET A 1 -34.39 9.42 -3.09
C MET A 1 -33.11 8.65 -2.82
N ASN A 2 -33.14 7.33 -2.97
CA ASN A 2 -31.93 6.52 -2.87
C ASN A 2 -31.31 6.45 -4.26
N ASN A 3 -30.08 6.94 -4.41
CA ASN A 3 -29.30 6.72 -5.62
C ASN A 3 -28.72 5.31 -5.53
N LEU A 4 -29.20 4.41 -6.39
CA LEU A 4 -28.59 3.10 -6.59
C LEU A 4 -27.48 3.28 -7.63
N ILE A 5 -26.25 2.94 -7.26
CA ILE A 5 -25.08 2.96 -8.15
C ILE A 5 -24.83 1.51 -8.56
N GLU A 6 -24.56 1.25 -9.84
CA GLU A 6 -24.21 -0.09 -10.30
C GLU A 6 -22.80 -0.45 -9.79
N VAL A 7 -22.64 -1.62 -9.17
CA VAL A 7 -21.40 -2.00 -8.45
C VAL A 7 -20.20 -2.09 -9.39
N ASP A 8 -20.41 -2.44 -10.66
CA ASP A 8 -19.39 -2.53 -11.70
C ASP A 8 -18.87 -1.15 -12.19
N SER A 9 -19.64 -0.09 -11.94
CA SER A 9 -19.25 1.28 -12.26
C SER A 9 -18.40 1.95 -11.17
N LEU A 10 -18.14 1.24 -10.07
CA LEU A 10 -17.25 1.72 -9.02
C LEU A 10 -15.79 1.67 -9.49
N PRO A 11 -14.98 2.69 -9.17
CA PRO A 11 -13.55 2.62 -9.44
C PRO A 11 -12.91 1.46 -8.69
N GLU A 12 -11.88 0.86 -9.29
CA GLU A 12 -11.04 -0.11 -8.57
C GLU A 12 -10.40 0.57 -7.37
N PHE A 13 -10.39 -0.13 -6.24
CA PHE A 13 -9.74 0.35 -5.04
C PHE A 13 -8.27 -0.09 -5.05
N ASP A 14 -7.35 0.88 -4.93
CA ASP A 14 -5.93 0.61 -4.71
C ASP A 14 -5.48 1.30 -3.41
N ALA A 15 -5.08 0.51 -2.41
CA ALA A 15 -4.60 1.03 -1.14
C ALA A 15 -3.37 1.93 -1.31
N ALA A 16 -2.51 1.64 -2.30
CA ALA A 16 -1.27 2.38 -2.53
C ALA A 16 -1.51 3.87 -2.82
N GLU A 17 -2.67 4.24 -3.39
CA GLU A 17 -3.03 5.64 -3.68
C GLU A 17 -3.22 6.49 -2.41
N PHE A 18 -3.44 5.86 -1.25
CA PHE A 18 -3.71 6.52 0.01
C PHE A 18 -2.54 6.47 1.00
N LEU A 19 -1.46 5.76 0.67
CA LEU A 19 -0.28 5.59 1.54
C LEU A 19 0.76 6.70 1.29
N ASP A 20 0.32 7.95 1.44
CA ASP A 20 1.07 9.16 1.07
C ASP A 20 1.93 9.77 2.19
N SER A 21 1.78 9.27 3.42
CA SER A 21 2.48 9.77 4.60
C SER A 21 2.93 8.64 5.52
N PRO A 22 4.02 8.85 6.29
CA PRO A 22 4.47 7.88 7.29
C PRO A 22 3.39 7.52 8.31
N GLU A 23 2.55 8.48 8.68
CA GLU A 23 1.45 8.28 9.64
C GLU A 23 0.39 7.34 9.07
N THR A 24 -0.02 7.52 7.81
CA THR A 24 -1.00 6.63 7.16
C THR A 24 -0.43 5.22 6.99
N ILE A 25 0.85 5.09 6.61
CA ILE A 25 1.53 3.80 6.49
C ILE A 25 1.58 3.07 7.84
N ALA A 26 1.90 3.78 8.92
CA ALA A 26 1.96 3.19 10.26
C ALA A 26 0.59 2.71 10.74
N ALA A 27 -0.47 3.50 10.51
CA ALA A 27 -1.83 3.11 10.84
C ALA A 27 -2.26 1.87 10.04
N TYR A 28 -2.02 1.87 8.73
CA TYR A 28 -2.34 0.75 7.84
C TYR A 28 -1.65 -0.55 8.26
N LEU A 29 -0.34 -0.51 8.54
CA LEU A 29 0.40 -1.68 9.02
C LEU A 29 -0.08 -2.17 10.39
N SER A 30 -0.43 -1.25 11.30
CA SER A 30 -0.85 -1.61 12.64
C SER A 30 -2.12 -2.44 12.63
N GLU A 31 -3.12 -2.04 11.83
CA GLU A 31 -4.37 -2.80 11.69
C GLU A 31 -4.10 -4.18 11.07
N ILE A 32 -3.24 -4.26 10.04
CA ILE A 32 -2.95 -5.53 9.36
C ILE A 32 -2.20 -6.52 10.25
N ILE A 33 -1.32 -6.03 11.13
CA ILE A 33 -0.63 -6.88 12.10
C ILE A 33 -1.63 -7.48 13.11
N LEU A 34 -2.68 -6.75 13.47
CA LEU A 34 -3.70 -7.24 14.40
C LEU A 34 -4.55 -8.37 13.81
N GLU A 35 -4.67 -8.45 12.49
CA GLU A 35 -5.38 -9.54 11.79
C GLU A 35 -4.61 -10.88 11.83
N ASP A 36 -3.33 -10.88 12.23
CA ASP A 36 -2.46 -12.08 12.33
C ASP A 36 -2.43 -12.94 11.05
N ASP A 37 -2.55 -12.29 9.88
CA ASP A 37 -2.53 -12.94 8.57
C ASP A 37 -1.24 -12.58 7.82
N ALA A 38 -0.38 -13.58 7.64
CA ALA A 38 0.90 -13.41 6.94
C ALA A 38 0.75 -13.03 5.46
N GLY A 39 -0.31 -13.50 4.79
CA GLY A 39 -0.60 -13.17 3.40
C GLY A 39 -1.06 -11.72 3.26
N LEU A 40 -1.91 -11.26 4.19
CA LEU A 40 -2.34 -9.86 4.23
C LEU A 40 -1.16 -8.93 4.53
N LEU A 41 -0.29 -9.30 5.47
CA LEU A 41 0.92 -8.56 5.77
C LEU A 41 1.85 -8.46 4.54
N ALA A 42 2.04 -9.56 3.80
CA ALA A 42 2.83 -9.56 2.58
C ALA A 42 2.22 -8.64 1.50
N SER A 43 0.90 -8.65 1.33
CA SER A 43 0.20 -7.75 0.41
C SER A 43 0.44 -6.29 0.78
N ALA A 44 0.27 -5.94 2.05
CA ALA A 44 0.44 -4.58 2.57
C ALA A 44 1.84 -4.01 2.33
N LEU A 45 2.87 -4.84 2.53
CA LEU A 45 4.25 -4.45 2.22
C LEU A 45 4.44 -4.16 0.72
N GLY A 46 3.76 -4.91 -0.15
CA GLY A 46 3.69 -4.63 -1.58
C GLY A 46 3.02 -3.29 -1.89
N ASP A 47 1.89 -3.00 -1.25
CA ASP A 47 1.16 -1.75 -1.43
C ASP A 47 1.98 -0.53 -0.98
N ILE A 48 2.63 -0.61 0.18
CA ILE A 48 3.55 0.42 0.68
C ILE A 48 4.73 0.61 -0.30
N ALA A 49 5.27 -0.49 -0.81
CA ALA A 49 6.38 -0.43 -1.77
C ALA A 49 5.99 0.26 -3.09
N ARG A 50 4.75 0.03 -3.55
CA ARG A 50 4.19 0.72 -4.72
C ARG A 50 3.96 2.21 -4.43
N ALA A 51 3.46 2.56 -3.24
CA ALA A 51 3.17 3.93 -2.84
C ALA A 51 4.44 4.80 -2.69
N GLU A 52 5.50 4.28 -2.04
CA GLU A 52 6.76 5.02 -1.91
C GLU A 52 7.56 5.09 -3.22
N GLY A 53 7.35 4.10 -4.11
CA GLY A 53 8.12 3.93 -5.33
C GLY A 53 9.46 3.23 -5.08
N MET A 54 9.75 2.20 -5.89
CA MET A 54 10.93 1.34 -5.73
C MET A 54 12.27 2.11 -5.78
N THR A 55 12.31 3.25 -6.48
CA THR A 55 13.48 4.14 -6.54
C THR A 55 13.81 4.74 -5.18
N GLU A 56 12.81 5.25 -4.46
CA GLU A 56 13.01 5.84 -3.14
C GLU A 56 13.35 4.78 -2.10
N ILE A 57 12.75 3.59 -2.22
CA ILE A 57 13.08 2.45 -1.37
C ILE A 57 14.53 2.01 -1.58
N ALA A 58 14.97 1.84 -2.82
CA ALA A 58 16.37 1.49 -3.12
C ALA A 58 17.34 2.53 -2.57
N ARG A 59 17.01 3.83 -2.71
CA ARG A 59 17.77 4.94 -2.15
C ARG A 59 17.84 4.87 -0.62
N LYS A 60 16.72 4.65 0.07
CA LYS A 60 16.65 4.50 1.54
C LYS A 60 17.40 3.26 2.03
N ALA A 61 17.37 2.16 1.28
CA ALA A 61 18.04 0.90 1.60
C ALA A 61 19.55 0.90 1.29
N GLY A 62 20.08 1.97 0.67
CA GLY A 62 21.49 2.05 0.28
C GLY A 62 21.87 1.12 -0.88
N ILE A 63 20.88 0.68 -1.67
CA ILE A 63 21.09 -0.16 -2.85
C ILE A 63 21.22 0.78 -4.05
N THR A 64 22.43 0.93 -4.59
CA THR A 64 22.64 1.69 -5.83
C THR A 64 22.34 0.82 -7.06
N ARG A 65 21.99 1.48 -8.16
CA ARG A 65 21.58 0.84 -9.43
C ARG A 65 22.60 -0.14 -10.01
N GLU A 66 23.86 -0.12 -9.58
CA GLU A 66 24.87 -1.09 -10.02
C GLU A 66 24.68 -2.51 -9.44
N ALA A 67 23.78 -2.70 -8.47
CA ALA A 67 23.51 -3.99 -7.83
C ALA A 67 22.27 -4.73 -8.37
N LEU A 68 21.62 -4.20 -9.42
CA LEU A 68 20.48 -4.83 -10.12
C LEU A 68 20.93 -5.65 -11.32
#